data_AF-A0A9Q3I7W2-F1
#
_entry.id   AF-A0A9Q3I7W2-F1
#
_cell.length_a   1.000
_cell.length_b   1.000
_cell.length_c   1.000
_cell.angle_alpha   90.00
_cell.angle_beta   90.00
_cell.angle_gamma   90.00
#
_symmetry.space_group_name_H-M   'P 1'
#
loop_
_entity.id
_entity.type
_entity.pdbx_description
1 polymer ?
#
loop_
_entity_poly.entity_id
_entity_poly.type
_entity_poly.pdbx_seq_one_letter_code
_entity_poly.pdbx_strand_id
1 'polypeptide(L)'
;MGVPYFDQVNYVANVSANQGAFEFASALTFTINGLKNFPHVDKDALLYASGWWFQADKQTRKIQRDVSKLCTGGKLIFPNEHFLIDLSKCHALIQVVWASGTFFHYTDPSQENKTTMLVGLSIKCSRRLAKKMWRKSHGYYEIGKEARYQIRDSNKISSQFEELGDVDAFGS
;
A
#
# COMPACT_ATOMS: atom_id res chain seq x y z
N MET A 1 2.18 -30.58 0.46
CA MET A 1 2.51 -29.33 1.18
C MET A 1 1.22 -28.54 1.33
N GLY A 2 0.76 -28.33 2.57
CA GLY A 2 -0.49 -27.63 2.85
C GLY A 2 -0.31 -26.12 2.72
N VAL A 3 -1.18 -25.46 1.97
CA VAL A 3 -1.33 -24.01 1.98
C VAL A 3 -1.86 -23.62 3.37
N PRO A 4 -1.23 -22.70 4.12
CA PRO A 4 -1.76 -22.27 5.40
C PRO A 4 -3.14 -21.63 5.19
N TYR A 5 -4.16 -22.28 5.75
CA TYR A 5 -5.53 -21.79 5.80
C TYR A 5 -5.62 -20.69 6.87
N PHE A 6 -5.90 -19.47 6.44
CA PHE A 6 -6.20 -18.37 7.34
C PHE A 6 -7.62 -18.56 7.90
N ASP A 7 -7.71 -19.13 9.09
CA ASP A 7 -8.97 -19.24 9.81
C ASP A 7 -9.36 -17.87 10.39
N GLN A 8 -10.37 -17.24 9.81
CA GLN A 8 -10.92 -15.96 10.27
C GLN A 8 -11.41 -16.03 11.73
N VAL A 9 -11.79 -17.21 12.22
CA VAL A 9 -12.34 -17.40 13.57
C VAL A 9 -11.26 -17.18 14.64
N ASN A 10 -10.01 -17.59 14.37
CA ASN A 10 -8.89 -17.41 15.31
C ASN A 10 -8.31 -15.99 15.32
N TYR A 11 -8.53 -15.20 14.27
CA TYR A 11 -8.13 -13.79 14.23
C TYR A 11 -8.96 -12.96 15.21
N VAL A 12 -10.29 -13.16 15.24
CA VAL A 12 -11.19 -12.41 16.12
C VAL A 12 -10.99 -12.77 17.60
N ALA A 13 -10.70 -14.03 17.89
CA ALA A 13 -10.48 -14.51 19.26
C ALA A 13 -9.20 -13.95 19.92
N ASN A 14 -8.16 -13.62 19.14
CA ASN A 14 -6.93 -13.02 19.67
C ASN A 14 -7.00 -11.49 19.80
N VAL A 15 -7.92 -10.84 19.09
CA VAL A 15 -8.15 -9.39 19.18
C VAL A 15 -8.95 -9.03 20.44
N SER A 16 -9.79 -9.94 20.96
CA SER A 16 -10.61 -9.68 22.15
C SER A 16 -9.81 -9.62 23.47
N ALA A 17 -8.63 -10.23 23.54
CA ALA A 17 -7.74 -10.14 24.71
C ALA A 17 -6.92 -8.84 24.75
N ASN A 18 -6.85 -8.09 23.65
CA ASN A 18 -6.18 -6.79 23.53
C ASN A 18 -7.21 -5.71 23.17
N GLN A 19 -8.16 -5.46 24.07
CA GLN A 19 -9.12 -4.35 23.98
C GLN A 19 -8.36 -3.00 24.01
N GLY A 20 -7.90 -2.53 22.85
CA GLY A 20 -7.26 -1.22 22.71
C GLY A 20 -6.61 -0.90 21.37
N ALA A 21 -6.33 -1.88 20.50
CA ALA A 21 -5.61 -1.63 19.25
C ALA A 21 -6.48 -1.91 18.02
N PHE A 22 -7.38 -0.97 17.69
CA PHE A 22 -7.85 -0.90 16.30
C PHE A 22 -6.66 -0.48 15.42
N GLU A 23 -6.08 -1.43 14.70
CA GLU A 23 -5.12 -1.11 13.65
C GLU A 23 -5.88 -0.54 12.46
N PHE A 24 -5.97 0.78 12.38
CA PHE A 24 -6.52 1.44 11.21
C PHE A 24 -5.47 1.47 10.10
N ALA A 25 -5.87 1.14 8.87
CA ALA A 25 -5.06 1.41 7.69
C ALA A 25 -4.68 2.90 7.68
N SER A 26 -3.40 3.19 7.87
CA SER A 26 -2.93 4.55 8.12
C SER A 26 -1.97 5.04 7.05
N ALA A 27 -1.49 4.15 6.20
CA ALA A 27 -0.76 4.46 4.98
C ALA A 27 -1.28 3.63 3.81
N LEU A 28 -1.62 4.31 2.73
CA LEU A 28 -1.88 3.72 1.41
C LEU A 28 -0.79 4.20 0.46
N THR A 29 -0.19 3.26 -0.26
CA THR A 29 0.81 3.53 -1.29
C THR A 29 0.34 2.94 -2.61
N PHE A 30 0.69 3.62 -3.70
CA PHE A 30 0.39 3.21 -5.06
C PHE A 30 1.68 3.25 -5.87
N THR A 31 1.88 2.26 -6.73
CA THR A 31 3.06 2.14 -7.58
C THR A 31 2.64 1.69 -8.97
N ILE A 32 3.12 2.43 -9.97
CA ILE A 32 2.95 2.19 -11.41
C ILE A 32 4.30 2.39 -12.10
N ASN A 33 4.36 2.07 -13.40
CA ASN A 33 5.51 2.28 -14.27
C ASN A 33 6.73 1.44 -13.85
N GLY A 34 6.59 0.11 -13.99
CA GLY A 34 7.70 -0.82 -13.81
C GLY A 34 7.81 -1.43 -12.42
N LEU A 35 6.77 -1.29 -11.59
CA LEU A 35 6.57 -1.87 -10.25
C LEU A 35 7.84 -2.49 -9.66
N LYS A 36 8.61 -1.70 -8.93
CA LYS A 36 9.84 -2.15 -8.30
C LYS A 36 9.88 -1.66 -6.86
N ASN A 37 10.25 -2.56 -5.96
CA ASN A 37 10.57 -2.20 -4.59
C ASN A 37 11.86 -2.89 -4.18
N PHE A 38 12.72 -2.17 -3.46
CA PHE A 38 14.00 -2.73 -3.03
C PHE A 38 13.80 -3.74 -1.89
N PRO A 39 14.75 -4.67 -1.69
CA PRO A 39 14.74 -5.59 -0.55
C PRO A 39 14.71 -4.89 0.81
N HIS A 40 13.68 -5.18 1.61
CA HIS A 40 13.49 -4.57 2.93
C HIS A 40 12.55 -5.36 3.85
N VAL A 41 12.46 -4.89 5.10
CA VAL A 41 11.41 -5.22 6.07
C VAL A 41 10.74 -3.91 6.47
N ASP A 42 9.41 -3.89 6.58
CA ASP A 42 8.65 -2.71 6.99
C ASP A 42 8.76 -2.49 8.50
N LYS A 43 9.86 -1.89 8.94
CA LYS A 43 10.13 -1.66 10.39
C LYS A 43 9.08 -0.81 11.10
N ASP A 44 8.33 0.01 10.36
CA ASP A 44 7.28 0.86 10.91
C ASP A 44 5.87 0.26 10.76
N ALA A 45 5.73 -0.94 10.19
CA ALA A 45 4.45 -1.65 10.20
C ALA A 45 4.15 -2.19 11.62
N LEU A 46 2.89 -2.10 12.02
CA LEU A 46 2.44 -2.57 13.33
C LEU A 46 2.42 -4.09 13.42
N LEU A 47 1.72 -4.76 12.49
CA LEU A 47 1.59 -6.21 12.44
C LEU A 47 1.58 -6.73 10.99
N TYR A 48 0.59 -6.35 10.20
CA TYR A 48 0.41 -6.83 8.82
C TYR A 48 0.37 -5.68 7.80
N ALA A 49 0.75 -5.99 6.56
CA ALA A 49 0.44 -5.20 5.37
C ALA A 49 -0.47 -6.00 4.45
N SER A 50 -1.30 -5.28 3.70
CA SER A 50 -2.12 -5.82 2.62
C SER A 50 -1.68 -5.17 1.32
N GLY A 51 -1.16 -5.98 0.40
CA GLY A 51 -0.75 -5.56 -0.93
C GLY A 51 -1.71 -6.09 -1.99
N TRP A 52 -2.12 -5.23 -2.91
CA TRP A 52 -3.02 -5.58 -4.00
C TRP A 52 -2.34 -5.31 -5.33
N TRP A 53 -2.48 -6.23 -6.28
CA TRP A 53 -1.88 -6.10 -7.61
C TRP A 53 -2.87 -6.50 -8.70
N PHE A 54 -2.88 -5.73 -9.77
CA PHE A 54 -3.66 -6.02 -10.97
C PHE A 54 -2.97 -5.41 -12.18
N GLN A 55 -3.24 -6.00 -13.34
CA GLN A 55 -2.80 -5.42 -14.61
C GLN A 55 -3.91 -4.52 -15.15
N ALA A 56 -3.53 -3.37 -15.69
CA ALA A 56 -4.46 -2.38 -16.18
C ALA A 56 -4.08 -1.92 -17.59
N ASP A 57 -5.08 -1.71 -18.43
CA ASP A 57 -4.90 -1.03 -19.71
C ASP A 57 -4.50 0.44 -19.46
N LYS A 58 -3.46 0.91 -20.14
CA LYS A 58 -2.86 2.23 -19.94
C LYS A 58 -3.77 3.36 -20.41
N GLN A 59 -4.66 3.11 -21.37
CA GLN A 59 -5.55 4.13 -21.92
C GLN A 59 -6.85 4.21 -21.10
N THR A 60 -7.51 3.08 -20.91
CA THR A 60 -8.83 2.98 -20.28
C THR A 60 -8.77 2.86 -18.76
N ARG A 61 -7.60 2.52 -18.20
CA ARG A 61 -7.38 2.26 -16.76
C ARG A 61 -8.21 1.11 -16.18
N LYS A 62 -8.86 0.33 -17.04
CA LYS A 62 -9.62 -0.87 -16.65
C LYS A 62 -8.68 -2.04 -16.42
N ILE A 63 -9.10 -2.99 -15.58
CA ILE A 63 -8.38 -4.24 -15.38
C ILE A 63 -8.24 -4.96 -16.73
N GLN A 64 -7.01 -5.33 -17.06
CA GLN A 64 -6.68 -6.03 -18.27
C GLN A 64 -7.01 -7.51 -18.14
N ARG A 65 -7.96 -7.98 -18.97
CA ARG A 65 -8.45 -9.37 -18.95
C ARG A 65 -7.91 -10.24 -20.08
N ASP A 66 -7.40 -9.62 -21.14
CA ASP A 66 -6.82 -10.36 -22.26
C ASP A 66 -5.36 -10.72 -21.92
N VAL A 67 -5.17 -12.03 -21.71
CA VAL A 67 -3.92 -12.66 -21.26
C VAL A 67 -2.75 -12.39 -22.21
N SER A 68 -3.03 -12.20 -23.51
CA SER A 68 -1.98 -11.96 -24.52
C SER A 68 -1.29 -10.61 -24.36
N LYS A 69 -1.91 -9.67 -23.61
CA LYS A 69 -1.38 -8.33 -23.37
C LYS A 69 -0.87 -8.15 -21.94
N LEU A 70 -0.70 -9.22 -21.18
CA LEU A 70 -0.16 -9.10 -19.84
C LEU A 70 1.32 -8.69 -19.87
N CYS A 71 1.71 -7.89 -18.89
CA CYS A 71 3.08 -7.57 -18.54
C CYS A 71 3.81 -8.82 -18.03
N THR A 72 5.12 -8.86 -18.23
CA THR A 72 6.00 -9.91 -17.70
C THR A 72 6.81 -9.37 -16.51
N GLY A 73 7.50 -10.26 -15.77
CA GLY A 73 8.22 -9.85 -14.56
C GLY A 73 7.28 -9.51 -13.39
N GLY A 74 7.72 -8.65 -12.47
CA GLY A 74 6.86 -8.26 -11.34
C GLY A 74 6.66 -9.39 -10.34
N LYS A 75 7.72 -9.98 -9.79
CA LYS A 75 7.58 -11.04 -8.77
C LYS A 75 7.62 -10.40 -7.39
N LEU A 76 6.63 -10.70 -6.54
CA LEU A 76 6.73 -10.44 -5.10
C LEU A 76 7.48 -11.61 -4.47
N ILE A 77 8.63 -11.34 -3.87
CA ILE A 77 9.57 -12.38 -3.42
C ILE A 77 9.77 -12.27 -1.91
N PHE A 78 9.71 -13.42 -1.25
CA PHE A 78 10.01 -13.66 0.16
C PHE A 78 11.19 -14.64 0.22
N PRO A 79 12.43 -14.14 0.10
CA PRO A 79 13.57 -15.00 -0.21
C PRO A 79 13.92 -15.96 0.94
N ASN A 80 13.72 -15.54 2.19
CA ASN A 80 14.04 -16.36 3.37
C ASN A 80 13.00 -17.48 3.57
N GLU A 81 11.80 -17.29 3.04
CA GLU A 81 10.69 -18.23 3.10
C GLU A 81 10.62 -19.12 1.86
N HIS A 82 11.58 -18.98 0.93
CA HIS A 82 11.64 -19.69 -0.35
C HIS A 82 10.32 -19.61 -1.14
N PHE A 83 9.65 -18.46 -1.04
CA PHE A 83 8.32 -18.25 -1.58
C PHE A 83 8.30 -17.03 -2.49
N LEU A 84 7.53 -17.12 -3.57
CA LEU A 84 7.27 -15.99 -4.47
C LEU A 84 5.88 -16.04 -5.06
N ILE A 85 5.39 -14.87 -5.43
CA ILE A 85 4.14 -14.68 -6.17
C ILE A 85 4.50 -14.03 -7.51
N ASP A 86 4.21 -14.75 -8.59
CA ASP A 86 4.46 -14.30 -9.96
C ASP A 86 3.27 -13.48 -10.47
N LEU A 87 3.39 -12.14 -10.41
CA LEU A 87 2.29 -11.24 -10.80
C LEU A 87 2.10 -11.15 -12.32
N SER A 88 3.06 -11.64 -13.12
CA SER A 88 2.88 -11.73 -14.58
C SER A 88 1.77 -12.69 -14.96
N LYS A 89 1.48 -13.67 -14.09
CA LYS A 89 0.38 -14.63 -14.25
C LYS A 89 -0.95 -14.12 -13.69
N CYS A 90 -1.00 -12.86 -13.24
CA CYS A 90 -2.20 -12.24 -12.72
C CYS A 90 -3.09 -11.71 -13.85
N HIS A 91 -4.24 -12.35 -14.07
CA HIS A 91 -5.28 -11.93 -15.01
C HIS A 91 -6.49 -11.27 -14.32
N ALA A 92 -6.37 -10.99 -13.01
CA ALA A 92 -7.42 -10.40 -12.18
C ALA A 92 -6.79 -9.49 -11.11
N LEU A 93 -7.49 -9.30 -9.98
CA LEU A 93 -6.92 -8.67 -8.78
C LEU A 93 -6.34 -9.76 -7.87
N ILE A 94 -5.08 -9.62 -7.48
CA ILE A 94 -4.46 -10.40 -6.40
C ILE A 94 -4.40 -9.55 -5.15
N GLN A 95 -4.80 -10.12 -4.02
CA GLN A 95 -4.58 -9.56 -2.69
C GLN A 95 -3.69 -10.51 -1.89
N VAL A 96 -2.67 -9.97 -1.22
CA VAL A 96 -1.78 -10.70 -0.32
C VAL A 96 -1.72 -9.95 1.00
N VAL A 97 -1.85 -10.68 2.10
CA VAL A 97 -1.64 -10.16 3.45
C VAL A 97 -0.43 -10.87 4.03
N TRP A 98 0.53 -10.11 4.56
CA TRP A 98 1.74 -10.68 5.16
C TRP A 98 2.22 -9.85 6.36
N ALA A 99 2.98 -10.49 7.25
CA ALA A 99 3.61 -9.85 8.39
C ALA A 99 4.82 -9.02 7.91
N SER A 100 4.57 -7.86 7.30
CA SER A 100 5.60 -7.08 6.59
C SER A 100 6.71 -6.54 7.49
N GLY A 101 6.46 -6.41 8.79
CA GLY A 101 7.46 -6.08 9.81
C GLY A 101 8.35 -7.26 10.23
N THR A 102 8.04 -8.48 9.78
CA THR A 102 8.79 -9.70 10.09
C THR A 102 9.45 -10.29 8.84
N PHE A 103 8.69 -10.45 7.76
CA PHE A 103 9.17 -11.09 6.55
C PHE A 103 9.93 -10.12 5.65
N PHE A 104 11.16 -10.49 5.30
CA PHE A 104 11.96 -9.77 4.32
C PHE A 104 11.33 -9.97 2.94
N HIS A 105 11.11 -8.89 2.20
CA HIS A 105 10.40 -8.96 0.93
C HIS A 105 10.84 -7.89 -0.06
N TYR A 106 10.58 -8.14 -1.34
CA TYR A 106 10.78 -7.18 -2.43
C TYR A 106 9.92 -7.49 -3.64
N THR A 107 9.85 -6.52 -4.55
CA THR A 107 9.21 -6.72 -5.86
C THR A 107 10.24 -6.50 -6.96
N ASP A 108 10.50 -7.54 -7.73
CA ASP A 108 11.29 -7.45 -8.94
C ASP A 108 10.59 -6.56 -9.97
N PRO A 109 11.34 -5.77 -10.77
CA PRO A 109 10.75 -4.89 -11.76
C PRO A 109 9.83 -5.64 -12.73
N SER A 110 8.70 -5.02 -13.06
CA SER A 110 7.83 -5.49 -14.14
C SER A 110 8.27 -4.93 -15.49
N GLN A 111 8.16 -5.73 -16.53
CA GLN A 111 8.32 -5.32 -17.92
C GLN A 111 6.94 -5.03 -18.50
N GLU A 112 6.60 -3.74 -18.51
CA GLU A 112 5.35 -3.28 -19.08
C GLU A 112 5.41 -3.25 -20.61
N ASN A 113 4.26 -3.41 -21.25
CA ASN A 113 4.14 -3.25 -22.70
C ASN A 113 3.50 -1.89 -23.04
N LYS A 114 3.30 -1.64 -24.35
CA LYS A 114 2.74 -0.36 -24.83
C LYS A 114 1.32 -0.10 -24.35
N THR A 115 0.53 -1.14 -24.09
CA THR A 115 -0.90 -1.03 -23.79
C THR A 115 -1.25 -1.31 -22.34
N THR A 116 -0.37 -1.97 -21.58
CA THR A 116 -0.70 -2.52 -20.26
C THR A 116 0.40 -2.19 -19.26
N MET A 117 0.00 -1.89 -18.03
CA MET A 117 0.87 -1.65 -16.88
C MET A 117 0.51 -2.60 -15.73
N LEU A 118 1.49 -2.91 -14.89
CA LEU A 118 1.25 -3.60 -13.62
C LEU A 118 1.10 -2.55 -12.51
N VAL A 119 -0.02 -2.63 -11.80
CA VAL A 119 -0.36 -1.72 -10.72
C VAL A 119 -0.15 -2.42 -9.39
N GLY A 120 0.52 -1.75 -8.45
CA GLY A 120 0.64 -2.19 -7.06
C GLY A 120 0.02 -1.18 -6.11
N LEU A 121 -0.75 -1.67 -5.16
CA LEU A 121 -1.27 -0.95 -4.01
C LEU A 121 -0.74 -1.63 -2.76
N SER A 122 -0.37 -0.86 -1.74
CA SER A 122 -0.06 -1.43 -0.43
C SER A 122 -0.64 -0.58 0.69
N ILE A 123 -1.31 -1.25 1.60
CA ILE A 123 -1.98 -0.70 2.77
C ILE A 123 -1.28 -1.25 4.01
N LYS A 124 -0.90 -0.37 4.93
CA LYS A 124 -0.34 -0.76 6.22
C LYS A 124 -0.76 0.18 7.34
N CYS A 125 -0.70 -0.33 8.56
CA CYS A 125 -0.78 0.49 9.76
C CYS A 125 0.63 0.89 10.21
N SER A 126 0.96 2.18 10.10
CA SER A 126 2.21 2.75 10.63
C SER A 126 2.15 2.88 12.15
N ARG A 127 3.14 2.30 12.85
CA ARG A 127 3.32 2.41 14.30
C ARG A 127 3.51 3.87 14.73
N ARG A 128 4.29 4.64 13.97
CA ARG A 128 4.48 6.08 14.22
C ARG A 128 3.18 6.86 14.14
N LEU A 129 2.35 6.59 13.13
CA LEU A 129 1.08 7.31 12.95
C LEU A 129 0.07 6.92 14.03
N ALA A 130 -0.05 5.63 14.34
CA ALA A 130 -0.87 5.14 15.45
C ALA A 130 -0.48 5.80 16.78
N LYS A 131 0.83 5.86 17.09
CA LYS A 131 1.34 6.51 18.31
C LYS A 131 1.02 8.01 18.35
N LYS A 132 1.12 8.73 17.23
CA LYS A 132 0.75 10.16 17.16
C LYS A 132 -0.74 10.36 17.41
N MET A 133 -1.59 9.54 16.79
CA MET A 133 -3.04 9.62 16.98
C MET A 133 -3.43 9.32 18.42
N TRP A 134 -2.83 8.29 19.03
CA TRP A 134 -3.04 7.97 20.44
C TRP A 134 -2.60 9.12 21.37
N ARG A 135 -1.42 9.71 21.14
CA ARG A 135 -0.95 10.87 21.92
C ARG A 135 -1.91 12.05 21.81
N LYS A 136 -2.43 12.32 20.61
CA LYS A 136 -3.41 13.38 20.37
C LYS A 136 -4.72 13.12 21.11
N SER A 137 -5.27 11.91 21.05
CA SER A 137 -6.53 11.59 21.74
C SER A 137 -6.43 11.62 23.27
N HIS A 138 -5.21 11.61 23.83
CA HIS A 138 -4.94 11.67 25.26
C HIS A 138 -4.35 13.03 25.69
N GLY A 139 -4.54 14.09 24.91
CA GLY A 139 -4.19 15.47 25.31
C GLY A 139 -2.68 15.76 25.42
N TYR A 140 -1.79 14.86 24.95
CA TYR A 140 -0.34 15.03 25.08
C TYR A 140 0.22 16.26 24.33
N TYR A 141 -0.56 16.86 23.44
CA TYR A 141 -0.16 18.04 22.67
C TYR A 141 -0.87 19.33 23.11
N GLU A 142 -1.78 19.26 24.10
CA GLU A 142 -2.53 20.43 24.61
C GLU A 142 -1.82 21.11 25.79
N ILE A 143 -0.81 20.47 26.39
CA ILE A 143 -0.07 21.02 27.53
C ILE A 143 1.25 21.66 27.03
N GLY A 144 1.23 22.98 26.83
CA GLY A 144 2.37 23.90 26.97
C GLY A 144 3.63 23.67 26.09
N LYS A 145 3.83 24.56 25.11
CA LYS A 145 5.11 24.91 24.43
C LYS A 145 5.67 24.02 23.30
N GLU A 146 4.94 23.04 22.76
CA GLU A 146 5.34 22.35 21.52
C GLU A 146 4.28 22.39 20.39
N ALA A 147 3.57 23.50 20.26
CA ALA A 147 2.69 23.79 19.12
C ALA A 147 3.45 24.03 17.78
N ARG A 148 4.59 23.35 17.55
CA ARG A 148 5.41 23.45 16.32
C ARG A 148 5.09 22.38 15.28
N TYR A 149 4.18 21.45 15.58
CA TYR A 149 3.62 20.49 14.61
C TYR A 149 2.18 20.84 14.26
N GLN A 150 1.90 22.12 13.99
CA GLN A 150 0.74 22.45 13.18
C GLN A 150 0.99 21.88 11.78
N ILE A 151 -0.06 21.30 11.20
CA ILE A 151 -0.13 20.74 9.85
C ILE A 151 0.54 21.74 8.90
N ARG A 152 1.79 21.47 8.48
CA ARG A 152 2.62 22.45 7.77
C ARG A 152 2.15 22.76 6.36
N ASP A 153 1.14 22.07 5.83
CA ASP A 153 0.82 22.13 4.40
C ASP A 153 -0.68 22.14 4.04
N SER A 154 -1.64 22.27 4.98
CA SER A 154 -3.06 22.38 4.56
C SER A 154 -3.33 23.68 3.78
N ASN A 155 -2.64 24.77 4.14
CA ASN A 155 -2.79 26.06 3.49
C ASN A 155 -1.92 26.23 2.23
N LYS A 156 -0.96 25.32 2.00
CA LYS A 156 -0.17 25.28 0.75
C LYS A 156 -0.87 24.48 -0.34
N ILE A 157 -1.66 23.49 0.04
CA ILE A 157 -2.47 22.71 -0.89
C ILE A 157 -3.57 23.60 -1.48
N SER A 158 -4.22 24.47 -0.71
CA SER A 158 -5.24 25.39 -1.22
C SER A 158 -4.67 26.43 -2.20
N SER A 159 -3.49 26.99 -1.93
CA SER A 159 -2.86 27.98 -2.83
C SER A 159 -2.35 27.37 -4.14
N GLN A 160 -1.99 26.08 -4.16
CA GLN A 160 -1.60 25.38 -5.40
C GLN A 160 -2.80 24.98 -6.27
N PHE A 161 -3.99 24.83 -5.70
CA PHE A 161 -5.22 24.61 -6.46
C PHE A 161 -5.83 25.92 -6.99
N GLU A 162 -5.59 27.05 -6.32
CA GLU A 162 -5.95 28.38 -6.84
C GLU A 162 -4.99 28.85 -7.96
N GLU A 163 -3.70 28.49 -7.92
CA GLU A 163 -2.74 28.76 -9.01
C GLU A 163 -2.92 27.87 -10.27
N LEU A 164 -3.77 26.84 -10.21
CA LEU A 164 -4.14 26.01 -11.37
C LEU A 164 -5.51 26.39 -11.96
N GLY A 165 -6.13 27.46 -11.45
CA GLY A 165 -7.32 28.08 -12.03
C GLY A 165 -6.96 29.02 -13.18
N ASP A 166 -6.58 28.45 -14.33
CA ASP A 166 -6.87 28.93 -15.69
C ASP A 166 -6.04 28.11 -16.68
N VAL A 167 -6.58 26.97 -17.11
CA VAL A 167 -6.21 26.37 -18.40
C VAL A 167 -7.46 25.85 -19.06
N ASP A 168 -8.12 26.76 -19.79
CA ASP A 168 -8.93 26.41 -20.95
C ASP A 168 -8.05 25.60 -21.92
N ALA A 169 -8.21 24.29 -21.94
CA ALA A 169 -7.66 23.44 -23.01
C ALA A 169 -8.43 22.12 -23.15
N PHE A 170 -9.74 22.21 -23.34
CA PHE A 170 -10.51 21.23 -24.10
C PHE A 170 -11.37 22.01 -25.11
N GLY A 171 -10.83 22.20 -26.32
CA GLY A 171 -11.53 22.95 -27.37
C GLY A 171 -10.76 23.07 -28.68
N SER A 172 -10.57 21.95 -29.40
CA SER A 172 -10.80 21.76 -30.84
C SER A 172 -10.25 20.41 -31.29
#